data_AF-A0A351HE74-F1
#
_entry.id   AF-A0A351HE74-F1
#
_cell.length_a   1.000
_cell.length_b   1.000
_cell.length_c   1.000
_cell.angle_alpha   90.00
_cell.angle_beta   90.00
_cell.angle_gamma   90.00
#
_symmetry.space_group_name_H-M   'P 1'
#
loop_
_entity.id
_entity.type
_entity.pdbx_description
1 polymer ?
#
loop_
_entity_poly.entity_id
_entity_poly.type
_entity_poly.pdbx_seq_one_letter_code
_entity_poly.pdbx_strand_id
1 'polypeptide(L)'
;MKKSPFCFIGSKSTQPHGFSLIEVVLAIGIFLVTVLALVGLLGPTLQSVDEVEKTDEIASVVNTVNAFLQSSPEIAPSASKFNAIYDAVANNGYATILVFRKYDTSDNIGLKIGFVGETASTVSNSDITSGSSVLAAGTVYRVVLTPSSVIPSDHVTDNDVNTYPRYTLTKSLIGADPYPEGYFAMEVRIFAEDPSLTYDVDTLPDGTAASPANLQGFEPMFTYNTAVVR
;
A
#
# COMPACT_ATOMS: atom_id res chain seq x y z
N MET A 1 -100.67 -6.00 -32.63
CA MET A 1 -99.50 -5.13 -32.31
C MET A 1 -98.64 -5.91 -31.31
N LYS A 2 -97.33 -6.14 -31.43
CA LYS A 2 -96.23 -5.36 -32.05
C LYS A 2 -95.06 -6.34 -32.28
N LYS A 3 -94.31 -6.15 -33.37
CA LYS A 3 -93.09 -6.89 -33.76
C LYS A 3 -91.93 -6.64 -32.78
N SER A 4 -91.03 -7.62 -32.64
CA SER A 4 -89.70 -7.49 -32.03
C SER A 4 -88.79 -6.52 -32.80
N PRO A 5 -87.69 -6.06 -32.19
CA PRO A 5 -86.41 -6.62 -32.63
C PRO A 5 -85.34 -6.81 -31.54
N PHE A 6 -84.45 -7.75 -31.87
CA PHE A 6 -83.11 -7.99 -31.37
C PHE A 6 -82.32 -6.73 -30.99
N CYS A 7 -81.64 -6.75 -29.85
CA CYS A 7 -80.51 -5.87 -29.56
C CYS A 7 -79.28 -6.72 -29.26
N PHE A 8 -78.31 -6.67 -30.19
CA PHE A 8 -76.95 -7.14 -30.03
C PHE A 8 -76.19 -6.11 -29.19
N ILE A 9 -75.62 -6.49 -28.04
CA ILE A 9 -74.50 -5.76 -27.45
C ILE A 9 -73.34 -6.74 -27.41
N GLY A 10 -72.41 -6.52 -28.34
CA GLY A 10 -71.22 -7.32 -28.52
C GLY A 10 -70.35 -7.31 -27.27
N SER A 11 -69.91 -8.51 -26.88
CA SER A 11 -68.70 -8.69 -26.10
C SER A 11 -67.55 -8.02 -26.87
N LYS A 12 -66.98 -6.93 -26.33
CA LYS A 12 -65.63 -6.53 -26.72
C LYS A 12 -64.71 -7.62 -26.22
N SER A 13 -64.35 -8.56 -27.09
CA SER A 13 -63.14 -9.34 -26.89
C SER A 13 -61.97 -8.38 -26.90
N THR A 14 -61.40 -8.08 -25.73
CA THR A 14 -60.03 -7.59 -25.63
C THR A 14 -59.17 -8.70 -26.24
N GLN A 15 -58.82 -8.57 -27.51
CA GLN A 15 -57.86 -9.47 -28.12
C GLN A 15 -56.54 -9.28 -27.36
N PRO A 16 -55.95 -10.34 -26.78
CA PRO A 16 -54.57 -10.25 -26.34
C PRO A 16 -53.73 -10.12 -27.62
N HIS A 17 -53.31 -8.91 -27.95
CA HIS A 17 -52.34 -8.69 -29.00
C HIS A 17 -51.04 -9.37 -28.56
N GLY A 18 -50.67 -10.45 -29.26
CA GLY A 18 -49.35 -11.07 -29.12
C GLY A 18 -48.28 -10.15 -29.70
N PHE A 19 -47.08 -10.19 -29.14
CA PHE A 19 -45.95 -9.42 -29.63
C PHE A 19 -45.54 -9.83 -31.04
N SER A 20 -45.21 -8.85 -31.88
CA SER A 20 -44.66 -9.12 -33.21
C SER A 20 -43.21 -9.62 -33.09
N LEU A 21 -42.79 -10.52 -33.99
CA LEU A 21 -41.43 -11.08 -34.00
C LEU A 21 -40.37 -9.98 -34.12
N ILE A 22 -40.63 -8.93 -34.90
CA ILE A 22 -39.69 -7.80 -35.03
C ILE A 22 -39.57 -6.97 -33.75
N GLU A 23 -40.66 -6.85 -32.99
CA GLU A 23 -40.70 -6.10 -31.73
C GLU A 23 -39.90 -6.83 -30.66
N VAL A 24 -40.05 -8.15 -30.59
CA VAL A 24 -39.26 -9.01 -29.69
C VAL A 24 -37.77 -8.97 -30.04
N VAL A 25 -37.42 -9.08 -31.32
CA VAL A 25 -36.03 -9.02 -31.77
C VAL A 25 -35.41 -7.65 -31.49
N LEU A 26 -36.15 -6.56 -31.72
CA LEU A 26 -35.70 -5.21 -31.43
C LEU A 26 -35.53 -4.99 -29.92
N ALA A 27 -36.46 -5.48 -29.11
CA ALA A 27 -36.36 -5.39 -27.65
C ALA A 27 -35.15 -6.16 -27.10
N ILE A 28 -34.91 -7.39 -27.58
CA ILE A 28 -33.73 -8.17 -27.22
C ILE A 28 -32.46 -7.48 -27.71
N GLY A 29 -32.46 -6.94 -28.92
CA GLY A 29 -31.32 -6.21 -29.49
C GLY A 29 -30.92 -4.99 -28.66
N ILE A 30 -31.90 -4.14 -28.30
CA ILE A 30 -31.65 -2.98 -27.43
C ILE A 30 -31.18 -3.44 -26.05
N PHE A 31 -31.84 -4.45 -25.47
CA PHE A 31 -31.48 -4.96 -24.14
C PHE A 31 -30.05 -5.50 -24.10
N LEU A 32 -29.62 -6.27 -25.10
CA LEU A 32 -28.26 -6.80 -25.15
C LEU A 32 -27.22 -5.69 -25.35
N VAL A 33 -27.50 -4.70 -26.20
CA VAL A 33 -26.60 -3.58 -26.43
C VAL A 33 -26.44 -2.72 -25.17
N THR A 34 -27.52 -2.46 -24.43
CA THR A 34 -27.44 -1.67 -23.19
C THR A 34 -26.69 -2.43 -22.09
N VAL A 35 -26.91 -3.74 -21.94
CA VAL A 35 -26.16 -4.56 -20.97
C VAL A 35 -24.67 -4.59 -21.32
N LEU A 36 -24.30 -4.78 -22.59
CA LEU A 36 -22.91 -4.75 -23.02
C LEU A 36 -22.26 -3.39 -22.80
N ALA A 37 -22.97 -2.29 -23.08
CA ALA A 37 -22.48 -0.94 -22.83
C ALA A 37 -22.25 -0.68 -21.32
N LEU A 38 -23.18 -1.11 -20.46
CA LEU A 38 -23.05 -0.96 -19.01
C LEU A 38 -21.87 -1.78 -18.46
N VAL A 39 -21.72 -3.03 -18.88
CA VAL A 39 -20.57 -3.87 -18.48
C VAL A 39 -19.26 -3.30 -19.00
N GLY A 40 -19.24 -2.78 -20.24
CA GLY A 40 -18.07 -2.13 -20.83
C GLY A 40 -17.61 -0.88 -20.07
N LEU A 41 -18.54 -0.14 -19.45
CA LEU A 41 -18.22 1.01 -18.61
C LEU A 41 -17.80 0.62 -17.19
N LEU A 42 -18.25 -0.51 -16.66
CA LEU A 42 -17.89 -0.97 -15.31
C LEU A 42 -16.39 -1.26 -15.16
N GLY A 43 -15.72 -1.79 -16.17
CA GLY A 43 -14.28 -2.08 -16.13
C GLY A 43 -13.42 -0.84 -15.82
N PRO A 44 -13.48 0.23 -16.64
CA PRO A 44 -12.77 1.48 -16.37
C PRO A 44 -13.17 2.13 -15.04
N THR A 45 -14.44 2.00 -14.64
CA THR A 45 -14.91 2.59 -13.38
C THR A 45 -14.31 1.88 -12.18
N LEU A 46 -14.29 0.54 -12.17
CA LEU A 46 -13.66 -0.24 -11.10
C LEU A 46 -12.15 -0.01 -11.02
N GLN A 47 -11.47 0.06 -12.17
CA GLN A 47 -10.05 0.40 -12.20
C GLN A 47 -9.78 1.80 -11.65
N SER A 48 -10.60 2.80 -12.01
CA SER A 48 -10.43 4.16 -11.50
C SER A 48 -10.64 4.28 -9.99
N VAL A 49 -11.50 3.44 -9.40
CA VAL A 49 -11.71 3.40 -7.95
C VAL A 49 -10.51 2.76 -7.25
N ASP A 50 -10.02 1.63 -7.77
CA ASP A 50 -8.85 0.92 -7.23
C ASP A 50 -7.57 1.78 -7.29
N GLU A 51 -7.37 2.51 -8.38
CA GLU A 51 -6.24 3.44 -8.53
C GLU A 51 -6.30 4.60 -7.51
N VAL A 52 -7.49 5.14 -7.25
CA VAL A 52 -7.68 6.20 -6.25
C VAL A 52 -7.44 5.67 -4.83
N GLU A 53 -8.00 4.51 -4.49
CA GLU A 53 -7.81 3.89 -3.17
C GLU A 53 -6.33 3.65 -2.88
N LYS A 54 -5.60 3.04 -3.82
CA LYS A 54 -4.15 2.83 -3.70
C LYS A 54 -3.38 4.12 -3.53
N THR A 55 -3.77 5.18 -4.23
CA THR A 55 -3.11 6.49 -4.13
C THR A 55 -3.31 7.11 -2.75
N ASP A 56 -4.53 7.08 -2.23
CA ASP A 56 -4.86 7.63 -0.91
C ASP A 56 -4.19 6.84 0.22
N GLU A 57 -4.16 5.51 0.13
CA GLU A 57 -3.47 4.67 1.11
C GLU A 57 -1.97 4.93 1.13
N ILE A 58 -1.31 4.96 -0.04
CA ILE A 58 0.12 5.22 -0.13
C ILE A 58 0.47 6.63 0.38
N ALA A 59 -0.34 7.64 0.06
CA ALA A 59 -0.14 8.98 0.60
C ALA A 59 -0.22 9.00 2.14
N SER A 60 -1.16 8.24 2.72
CA SER A 60 -1.28 8.07 4.17
C SER A 60 -0.05 7.39 4.78
N VAL A 61 0.48 6.34 4.15
CA VAL A 61 1.71 5.65 4.59
C VAL A 61 2.90 6.60 4.52
N VAL A 62 3.10 7.31 3.42
CA VAL A 62 4.19 8.30 3.25
C VAL A 62 4.13 9.37 4.35
N ASN A 63 2.95 9.93 4.61
CA ASN A 63 2.77 10.92 5.68
C ASN A 63 3.08 10.34 7.06
N THR A 64 2.65 9.11 7.30
CA THR A 64 2.91 8.39 8.56
C THR A 64 4.40 8.15 8.77
N VAL A 65 5.11 7.67 7.75
CA VAL A 65 6.56 7.44 7.78
C VAL A 65 7.30 8.75 8.02
N ASN A 66 6.96 9.81 7.29
CA ASN A 66 7.61 11.11 7.45
C ASN A 66 7.36 11.71 8.84
N ALA A 67 6.12 11.63 9.36
CA ALA A 67 5.81 12.06 10.72
C ALA A 67 6.62 11.25 11.74
N PHE A 68 6.65 9.92 11.60
CA PHE A 68 7.41 9.05 12.49
C PHE A 68 8.92 9.39 12.49
N LEU A 69 9.54 9.48 11.32
CA LEU A 69 10.96 9.82 11.18
C LEU A 69 11.30 11.23 11.69
N GLN A 70 10.38 12.19 11.60
CA GLN A 70 10.65 13.58 11.99
C GLN A 70 10.28 13.91 13.44
N SER A 71 9.25 13.30 14.00
CA SER A 71 8.69 13.73 15.29
C SER A 71 8.53 12.63 16.33
N SER A 72 8.72 11.35 15.99
CA SER A 72 8.52 10.28 16.96
C SER A 72 9.58 10.32 18.08
N PRO A 73 9.17 10.49 19.35
CA PRO A 73 10.09 10.41 20.49
C PRO A 73 10.50 8.96 20.78
N GLU A 74 9.73 7.98 20.31
CA GLU A 74 9.97 6.56 20.60
C GLU A 74 11.20 6.01 19.91
N ILE A 75 11.63 6.61 18.80
CA ILE A 75 12.81 6.19 18.04
C ILE A 75 14.08 6.28 18.91
N ALA A 76 14.17 7.34 19.72
CA ALA A 76 15.30 7.60 20.60
C ALA A 76 14.84 8.36 21.87
N PRO A 77 14.19 7.70 22.84
CA PRO A 77 13.54 8.36 23.97
C PRO A 77 14.47 9.19 24.87
N SER A 78 15.77 8.91 24.84
CA SER A 78 16.78 9.56 25.67
C SER A 78 18.03 9.97 24.88
N ALA A 79 17.94 10.03 23.55
CA ALA A 79 19.08 10.31 22.68
C ALA A 79 18.66 11.13 21.45
N SER A 80 19.63 11.47 20.60
CA SER A 80 19.33 12.12 19.33
C SER A 80 18.66 11.14 18.37
N LYS A 81 17.45 11.48 17.92
CA LYS A 81 16.74 10.75 16.86
C LYS A 81 17.53 10.69 15.56
N PHE A 82 18.17 11.81 15.20
CA PHE A 82 19.04 11.87 14.04
C PHE A 82 20.15 10.83 14.11
N ASN A 83 20.82 10.74 15.26
CA ASN A 83 21.89 9.75 15.44
C ASN A 83 21.33 8.32 15.37
N ALA A 84 20.21 8.04 16.03
CA ALA A 84 19.59 6.72 15.99
C ALA A 84 19.21 6.27 14.57
N ILE A 85 18.64 7.16 13.76
CA ILE A 85 18.25 6.85 12.38
C ILE A 85 19.49 6.72 11.48
N TYR A 86 20.48 7.59 11.65
CA TYR A 86 21.74 7.48 10.91
C TYR A 86 22.43 6.15 11.21
N ASP A 87 22.59 5.80 12.50
CA ASP A 87 23.26 4.59 12.93
C ASP A 87 22.48 3.35 12.48
N ALA A 88 21.14 3.40 12.51
CA ALA A 88 20.28 2.34 11.97
C ALA A 88 20.61 2.03 10.50
N VAL A 89 20.73 3.06 9.65
CA VAL A 89 21.07 2.88 8.23
C VAL A 89 22.55 2.56 8.04
N ALA A 90 23.46 3.18 8.80
CA ALA A 90 24.90 3.02 8.64
C ALA A 90 25.39 1.62 9.01
N ASN A 91 24.78 0.97 10.01
CA ASN A 91 25.23 -0.33 10.50
C ASN A 91 25.09 -1.46 9.47
N ASN A 92 23.97 -1.49 8.73
CA ASN A 92 23.66 -2.55 7.76
C ASN A 92 23.61 -2.04 6.30
N GLY A 93 23.82 -0.74 6.08
CA GLY A 93 23.65 -0.07 4.78
C GLY A 93 22.19 0.26 4.44
N TYR A 94 21.23 -0.12 5.30
CA TYR A 94 19.81 0.16 5.20
C TYR A 94 19.16 0.04 6.58
N ALA A 95 17.94 0.58 6.71
CA ALA A 95 17.06 0.33 7.85
C ALA A 95 15.65 0.04 7.36
N THR A 96 14.88 -0.73 8.13
CA THR A 96 13.53 -1.16 7.76
C THR A 96 12.52 -0.67 8.77
N ILE A 97 11.43 -0.09 8.28
CA ILE A 97 10.25 0.29 9.08
C ILE A 97 9.07 -0.53 8.58
N LEU A 98 8.25 -1.04 9.49
CA LEU A 98 6.95 -1.61 9.15
C LEU A 98 5.84 -0.65 9.57
N VAL A 99 4.86 -0.46 8.69
CA VAL A 99 3.67 0.36 8.93
C VAL A 99 2.43 -0.47 8.63
N PHE A 100 1.58 -0.66 9.62
CA PHE A 100 0.37 -1.46 9.47
C PHE A 100 -0.66 -1.10 10.51
N ARG A 101 -1.89 -1.54 10.28
CA ARG A 101 -2.93 -1.46 11.30
C ARG A 101 -2.92 -2.77 12.09
N LYS A 102 -3.17 -2.72 13.39
CA LYS A 102 -3.13 -3.86 14.31
C LYS A 102 -4.43 -3.93 15.11
N TYR A 103 -4.99 -5.12 15.26
CA TYR A 103 -6.07 -5.41 16.21
C TYR A 103 -5.51 -5.46 17.63
N ASP A 104 -6.15 -4.74 18.55
CA ASP A 104 -5.92 -4.89 19.99
C ASP A 104 -6.75 -6.06 20.57
N THR A 105 -6.61 -6.29 21.88
CA THR A 105 -7.35 -7.36 22.59
C THR A 105 -8.86 -7.14 22.67
N SER A 106 -9.35 -5.99 22.22
CA SER A 106 -10.76 -5.60 22.19
C SER A 106 -11.26 -5.40 20.74
N ASP A 107 -10.53 -5.94 19.77
CA ASP A 107 -10.79 -5.85 18.33
C ASP A 107 -10.82 -4.41 17.77
N ASN A 108 -10.25 -3.43 18.48
CA ASN A 108 -10.05 -2.09 17.93
C ASN A 108 -8.83 -2.08 17.02
N ILE A 109 -8.91 -1.28 15.95
CA ILE A 109 -7.84 -1.14 14.97
C ILE A 109 -7.01 0.10 15.29
N GLY A 110 -5.73 -0.09 15.59
CA GLY A 110 -4.76 0.98 15.81
C GLY A 110 -3.62 0.97 14.79
N LEU A 111 -3.02 2.13 14.52
CA LEU A 111 -1.81 2.21 13.70
C LEU A 111 -0.60 1.72 14.52
N LYS A 112 0.19 0.81 13.95
CA LYS A 112 1.49 0.36 14.46
C LYS A 112 2.56 0.74 13.45
N ILE A 113 3.62 1.37 13.94
CA ILE A 113 4.80 1.73 13.17
C ILE A 113 6.05 1.50 14.03
N GLY A 114 7.14 1.05 13.42
CA GLY A 114 8.43 0.93 14.10
C GLY A 114 9.47 0.23 13.23
N PHE A 115 10.70 0.24 13.71
CA PHE A 115 11.86 -0.39 13.07
C PHE A 115 11.90 -1.90 13.31
N VAL A 116 12.54 -2.65 12.43
CA VAL A 116 12.77 -4.10 12.57
C VAL A 116 14.04 -4.36 13.40
N GLY A 117 14.09 -3.72 14.58
CA GLY A 117 15.18 -3.90 15.56
C GLY A 117 16.32 -2.89 15.48
N GLU A 118 16.33 -1.95 14.53
CA GLU A 118 17.44 -0.99 14.37
C GLU A 118 17.41 0.19 15.36
N THR A 119 16.27 0.48 15.98
CA THR A 119 16.11 1.58 16.96
C THR A 119 15.32 1.16 18.19
N ALA A 120 15.03 2.08 19.12
CA ALA A 120 14.25 1.77 20.32
C ALA A 120 12.74 1.56 20.06
N SER A 121 12.20 2.14 18.97
CA SER A 121 10.82 1.92 18.55
C SER A 121 10.78 0.72 17.61
N THR A 122 10.49 -0.45 18.16
CA THR A 122 10.57 -1.71 17.42
C THR A 122 9.20 -2.32 17.10
N VAL A 123 9.16 -2.99 15.95
CA VAL A 123 8.11 -3.93 15.53
C VAL A 123 8.74 -5.32 15.46
N SER A 124 7.98 -6.33 15.86
CA SER A 124 8.40 -7.74 15.77
C SER A 124 7.28 -8.63 15.22
N ASN A 125 7.58 -9.90 14.96
CA ASN A 125 6.59 -10.91 14.57
C ASN A 125 5.38 -10.95 15.52
N SER A 126 5.61 -10.76 16.82
CA SER A 126 4.55 -10.75 17.84
C SER A 126 3.55 -9.58 17.71
N ASP A 127 3.90 -8.54 16.94
CA ASP A 127 2.98 -7.46 16.61
C ASP A 127 2.06 -7.79 15.43
N ILE A 128 2.45 -8.73 14.57
CA ILE A 128 1.76 -9.08 13.32
C ILE A 128 0.98 -10.38 13.46
N THR A 129 1.52 -11.35 14.20
CA THR A 129 0.91 -12.66 14.42
C THR A 129 1.10 -13.10 15.88
N SER A 130 0.09 -13.79 16.42
CA SER A 130 0.14 -14.37 17.77
C SER A 130 -0.56 -15.72 17.77
N GLY A 131 0.24 -16.78 17.91
CA GLY A 131 -0.25 -18.17 17.91
C GLY A 131 -0.95 -18.53 16.60
N SER A 132 -2.28 -18.59 16.63
CA SER A 132 -3.12 -18.92 15.46
C SER A 132 -3.90 -17.74 14.92
N SER A 133 -3.55 -16.51 15.32
CA SER A 133 -4.23 -15.29 14.91
C SER A 133 -3.28 -14.33 14.22
N VAL A 134 -3.69 -13.80 13.07
CA VAL A 134 -3.06 -12.63 12.45
C VAL A 134 -3.62 -11.38 13.13
N LEU A 135 -2.73 -10.59 13.73
CA LEU A 135 -3.05 -9.33 14.40
C LEU A 135 -3.01 -8.12 13.47
N ALA A 136 -2.27 -8.21 12.35
CA ALA A 136 -2.28 -7.16 11.34
C ALA A 136 -3.63 -7.09 10.62
N ALA A 137 -4.22 -5.90 10.60
CA ALA A 137 -5.47 -5.57 9.94
C ALA A 137 -5.18 -5.03 8.53
N GLY A 138 -5.18 -5.91 7.53
CA GLY A 138 -4.86 -5.57 6.14
C GLY A 138 -3.36 -5.58 5.85
N THR A 139 -2.96 -4.88 4.79
CA THR A 139 -1.59 -4.87 4.26
C THR A 139 -0.56 -4.41 5.31
N VAL A 140 0.58 -5.10 5.35
CA VAL A 140 1.77 -4.64 6.06
C VAL A 140 2.69 -3.93 5.07
N TYR A 141 2.93 -2.65 5.30
CA TYR A 141 3.82 -1.86 4.46
C TYR A 141 5.24 -1.94 4.98
N ARG A 142 6.14 -2.58 4.22
CA ARG A 142 7.57 -2.55 4.47
C ARG A 142 8.19 -1.34 3.82
N VAL A 143 8.88 -0.55 4.62
CA VAL A 143 9.49 0.70 4.22
C VAL A 143 11.00 0.56 4.41
N VAL A 144 11.75 0.55 3.31
CA VAL A 144 13.20 0.39 3.33
C VAL A 144 13.86 1.75 3.12
N LEU A 145 14.69 2.14 4.09
CA LEU A 145 15.46 3.37 4.09
C LEU A 145 16.88 3.06 3.63
N THR A 146 17.35 3.76 2.61
CA THR A 146 18.71 3.62 2.08
C THR A 146 19.33 5.00 1.86
N PRO A 147 20.67 5.13 1.86
CA PRO A 147 21.33 6.40 1.57
C PRO A 147 20.91 6.97 0.20
N SER A 148 20.77 8.29 0.09
CA SER A 148 20.34 8.97 -1.15
C SER A 148 21.52 9.57 -1.93
N SER A 149 21.27 9.91 -3.21
CA SER A 149 22.22 10.59 -4.10
C SER A 149 22.59 12.02 -3.68
N VAL A 150 21.85 12.59 -2.73
CA VAL A 150 22.05 13.96 -2.24
C VAL A 150 23.15 14.02 -1.18
N ILE A 151 23.57 12.88 -0.63
CA ILE A 151 24.67 12.81 0.32
C ILE A 151 25.98 13.18 -0.40
N PRO A 152 26.90 13.96 0.23
CA PRO A 152 28.19 14.29 -0.36
C PRO A 152 28.93 13.06 -0.91
N SER A 153 29.50 13.18 -2.10
CA SER A 153 30.09 12.06 -2.85
C SER A 153 31.31 11.41 -2.18
N ASP A 154 31.95 12.11 -1.24
CA ASP A 154 33.03 11.60 -0.39
C ASP A 154 32.53 10.81 0.84
N HIS A 155 31.21 10.79 1.06
CA HIS A 155 30.53 10.12 2.19
C HIS A 155 29.66 8.94 1.75
N VAL A 156 29.58 8.66 0.45
CA VAL A 156 28.86 7.52 -0.12
C VAL A 156 29.67 6.82 -1.21
N THR A 157 29.42 5.53 -1.38
CA THR A 157 29.79 4.76 -2.58
C THR A 157 28.55 4.62 -3.47
N ASP A 158 28.67 4.94 -4.76
CA ASP A 158 27.66 4.60 -5.78
C ASP A 158 27.94 3.18 -6.30
N ASN A 159 27.00 2.27 -6.07
CA ASN A 159 27.05 0.85 -6.44
C ASN A 159 26.51 0.59 -7.86
N ASP A 160 26.33 1.62 -8.67
CA ASP A 160 25.74 1.62 -10.02
C ASP A 160 24.20 1.65 -10.06
N VAL A 161 23.69 2.11 -11.21
CA VAL A 161 22.25 2.35 -11.48
C VAL A 161 21.39 1.09 -11.32
N ASN A 162 21.97 -0.09 -11.54
CA ASN A 162 21.26 -1.37 -11.52
C ASN A 162 21.46 -2.14 -10.22
N THR A 163 21.84 -1.47 -9.13
CA THR A 163 22.07 -2.11 -7.83
C THR A 163 21.21 -1.47 -6.76
N TYR A 164 20.71 -2.29 -5.84
CA TYR A 164 19.92 -1.85 -4.69
C TYR A 164 20.52 -2.39 -3.39
N PRO A 165 20.91 -1.52 -2.42
CA PRO A 165 20.85 -0.06 -2.47
C PRO A 165 21.87 0.52 -3.45
N ARG A 166 21.49 1.59 -4.16
CA ARG A 166 22.42 2.26 -5.08
C ARG A 166 23.54 2.97 -4.32
N TYR A 167 23.24 3.60 -3.20
CA TYR A 167 24.25 4.29 -2.40
C TYR A 167 24.48 3.60 -1.07
N THR A 168 25.72 3.58 -0.61
CA THR A 168 26.09 3.05 0.71
C THR A 168 26.97 4.05 1.44
N LEU A 169 26.69 4.29 2.73
CA LEU A 169 27.47 5.21 3.55
C LEU A 169 28.91 4.71 3.77
N THR A 170 29.86 5.63 3.74
CA THR A 170 31.29 5.32 3.99
C THR A 170 31.83 5.93 5.28
N LYS A 171 31.07 6.82 5.92
CA LYS A 171 31.49 7.58 7.12
C LYS A 171 30.53 7.35 8.28
N SER A 172 31.04 7.52 9.50
CA SER A 172 30.25 7.48 10.74
C SER A 172 29.99 8.90 11.26
N LEU A 173 29.08 9.05 12.22
CA LEU A 173 28.85 10.32 12.93
C LEU A 173 30.00 10.72 13.85
N ILE A 174 30.83 9.75 14.26
CA ILE A 174 31.97 9.94 15.13
C ILE A 174 33.24 9.43 14.47
N GLY A 175 34.38 10.08 14.74
CA GLY A 175 35.68 9.65 14.21
C GLY A 175 36.53 10.81 13.70
N ALA A 176 37.59 10.47 12.97
CA ALA A 176 38.55 11.42 12.42
C ALA A 176 37.98 12.25 11.25
N ASP A 177 36.94 11.73 10.58
CA ASP A 177 36.25 12.36 9.45
C ASP A 177 34.73 12.11 9.59
N PRO A 178 34.06 12.82 10.50
CA PRO A 178 32.67 12.56 10.84
C PRO A 178 31.74 13.12 9.75
N TYR A 179 30.58 12.50 9.62
CA TYR A 179 29.52 12.99 8.73
C TYR A 179 29.17 14.47 9.04
N PRO A 180 29.34 15.39 8.07
CA PRO A 180 29.38 16.82 8.34
C PRO A 180 28.01 17.50 8.30
N GLU A 181 27.03 16.88 7.63
CA GLU A 181 25.76 17.53 7.32
C GLU A 181 24.81 17.57 8.52
N GLY A 182 24.03 18.66 8.59
CA GLY A 182 22.93 18.81 9.55
C GLY A 182 21.67 18.03 9.17
N TYR A 183 21.70 17.31 8.04
CA TYR A 183 20.61 16.48 7.56
C TYR A 183 21.16 15.17 6.99
N PHE A 184 20.33 14.14 7.01
CA PHE A 184 20.64 12.83 6.47
C PHE A 184 19.57 12.47 5.44
N ALA A 185 19.95 12.54 4.16
CA ALA A 185 19.08 12.30 3.03
C ALA A 185 19.00 10.79 2.73
N MET A 186 17.79 10.27 2.60
CA MET A 186 17.51 8.86 2.37
C MET A 186 16.54 8.68 1.20
N GLU A 187 16.77 7.64 0.41
CA GLU A 187 15.75 7.09 -0.48
C GLU A 187 14.88 6.11 0.32
N VAL A 188 13.57 6.25 0.16
CA VAL A 188 12.55 5.42 0.79
C VAL A 188 11.83 4.63 -0.29
N ARG A 189 11.78 3.31 -0.12
CA ARG A 189 10.96 2.42 -0.96
C ARG A 189 9.91 1.71 -0.12
N ILE A 190 8.67 1.70 -0.59
CA ILE A 190 7.53 1.09 0.10
C ILE A 190 7.11 -0.16 -0.67
N PHE A 191 7.02 -1.29 0.03
CA PHE A 191 6.56 -2.57 -0.47
C PHE A 191 5.33 -3.00 0.32
N ALA A 192 4.32 -3.54 -0.34
CA ALA A 192 3.17 -4.15 0.31
C ALA A 192 3.42 -5.63 0.53
N GLU A 193 3.12 -6.10 1.75
CA GLU A 193 3.22 -7.49 2.14
C GLU A 193 1.89 -7.95 2.75
N ASP A 194 1.46 -9.15 2.36
CA ASP A 194 0.28 -9.76 2.95
C ASP A 194 0.65 -10.37 4.30
N PRO A 195 -0.08 -10.04 5.39
CA PRO A 195 0.17 -10.68 6.66
C PRO A 195 -0.28 -12.15 6.62
N SER A 196 0.43 -13.00 7.35
CA SER A 196 0.11 -14.43 7.44
C SER A 196 0.47 -14.98 8.82
N LEU A 197 0.00 -16.20 9.12
CA LEU A 197 0.33 -16.87 10.39
C LEU A 197 1.83 -17.18 10.52
N THR A 198 2.51 -17.31 9.39
CA THR A 198 3.95 -17.57 9.29
C THR A 198 4.71 -16.32 8.89
N TYR A 199 4.12 -15.13 9.03
CA TYR A 199 4.79 -13.88 8.70
C TYR A 199 6.06 -13.74 9.54
N ASP A 200 7.14 -13.39 8.88
CA ASP A 200 8.42 -13.13 9.52
C ASP A 200 8.99 -11.80 9.03
N VAL A 201 9.18 -10.85 9.95
CA VAL A 201 9.70 -9.51 9.66
C VAL A 201 11.08 -9.55 9.01
N ASP A 202 11.85 -10.61 9.23
CA ASP A 202 13.22 -10.75 8.71
C ASP A 202 13.28 -11.45 7.34
N THR A 203 12.16 -11.98 6.83
CA THR A 203 12.12 -12.67 5.54
C THR A 203 11.04 -12.14 4.60
N LEU A 204 11.25 -12.36 3.30
CA LEU A 204 10.28 -12.08 2.24
C LEU A 204 9.34 -13.29 2.06
N PRO A 205 8.23 -13.15 1.31
CA PRO A 205 7.29 -14.25 1.08
C PRO A 205 7.89 -15.52 0.45
N ASP A 206 9.04 -15.39 -0.23
CA ASP A 206 9.79 -16.51 -0.80
C ASP A 206 10.76 -17.20 0.18
N GLY A 207 10.82 -16.73 1.44
CA GLY A 207 11.68 -17.22 2.51
C GLY A 207 13.11 -16.69 2.47
N THR A 208 13.45 -15.79 1.55
CA THR A 208 14.76 -15.12 1.53
C THR A 208 14.81 -13.98 2.55
N ALA A 209 16.01 -13.54 2.95
CA ALA A 209 16.15 -12.43 3.89
C ALA A 209 15.53 -11.15 3.34
N ALA A 210 14.81 -10.38 4.16
CA ALA A 210 14.21 -9.09 3.83
C ALA A 210 15.28 -7.98 3.74
N SER A 211 16.18 -8.12 2.77
CA SER A 211 17.28 -7.21 2.49
C SER A 211 17.05 -6.48 1.16
N PRO A 212 17.66 -5.29 0.96
CA PRO A 212 17.58 -4.57 -0.30
C PRO A 212 17.97 -5.43 -1.52
N ALA A 213 19.01 -6.26 -1.40
CA ALA A 213 19.46 -7.11 -2.51
C ALA A 213 18.37 -8.07 -3.00
N ASN A 214 17.61 -8.67 -2.09
CA ASN A 214 16.51 -9.58 -2.44
C ASN A 214 15.24 -8.83 -2.86
N LEU A 215 15.04 -7.60 -2.36
CA LEU A 215 13.94 -6.72 -2.76
C LEU A 215 14.10 -6.12 -4.16
N GLN A 216 15.29 -6.21 -4.75
CA GLN A 216 15.53 -5.70 -6.11
C GLN A 216 14.63 -6.34 -7.17
N GLY A 217 14.21 -7.60 -6.97
CA GLY A 217 13.28 -8.32 -7.85
C GLY A 217 11.81 -7.95 -7.66
N PHE A 218 11.49 -7.13 -6.65
CA PHE A 218 10.12 -6.73 -6.32
C PHE A 218 9.90 -5.27 -6.74
N GLU A 219 8.72 -5.00 -7.31
CA GLU A 219 8.33 -3.64 -7.65
C GLU A 219 7.84 -2.90 -6.39
N PRO A 220 8.46 -1.78 -6.00
CA PRO A 220 7.96 -0.97 -4.90
C PRO A 220 6.67 -0.27 -5.33
N MET A 221 5.70 -0.19 -4.41
CA MET A 221 4.47 0.58 -4.64
C MET A 221 4.76 2.08 -4.80
N PHE A 222 5.79 2.56 -4.09
CA PHE A 222 6.19 3.96 -4.15
C PHE A 222 7.65 4.14 -3.75
N THR A 223 8.31 5.09 -4.40
CA THR A 223 9.70 5.47 -4.09
C THR A 223 9.80 6.99 -4.02
N TYR A 224 10.43 7.51 -2.96
CA TYR A 224 10.64 8.95 -2.78
C TYR A 224 11.89 9.24 -1.96
N ASN A 225 12.39 10.47 -2.03
CA ASN A 225 13.49 10.92 -1.20
C ASN A 225 12.96 11.68 0.03
N THR A 226 13.57 11.45 1.18
CA THR A 226 13.29 12.17 2.42
C THR A 226 14.60 12.57 3.10
N ALA A 227 14.54 13.42 4.12
CA ALA A 227 15.68 13.73 4.96
C ALA A 227 15.26 13.90 6.41
N VAL A 228 16.11 13.44 7.32
CA VAL A 228 15.99 13.74 8.76
C VAL A 228 17.00 14.81 9.13
N VAL A 229 16.58 15.76 9.96
CA VAL A 229 17.41 16.90 10.40
C VAL A 229 17.92 16.64 11.81
N ARG A 230 19.13 17.13 12.09
CA ARG A 230 19.82 16.99 13.38
C ARG A 230 19.15 17.76 14.52
#